data_AF-A0A2M6T1C6-F1
#
_entry.id   AF-A0A2M6T1C6-F1
#
_cell.length_a   1.000
_cell.length_b   1.000
_cell.length_c   1.000
_cell.angle_alpha   90.00
_cell.angle_beta   90.00
_cell.angle_gamma   90.00
#
_symmetry.space_group_name_H-M   'P 1'
#
loop_
_entity.id
_entity.type
_entity.pdbx_description
1 polymer ?
#
loop_
_entity_poly.entity_id
_entity_poly.type
_entity_poly.pdbx_seq_one_letter_code
_entity_poly.pdbx_strand_id
1 'polypeptide(L)'
;MFSFRQQLFVAKTPEKASFWSRLPAFNFRWVMAPVVVFGLLFGVIVLAQRALPGDLFYPVKRIAEKIETRFVAENEKPQQQIELTNRRVEELAQIAAKNDVKKLAPALNELAATKEAVKEELIKLVKNRPEKEVAAVAKGLVPKLEELNRKEKQVLASLEIEATKDEEPAEKTLVEILIKDAEKAALNENQFSRLAEAKRFYEAGDYKQALAEVLLASYPQP
;
A
#
# COMPACT_ATOMS: atom_id res chain seq x y z
N MET A 1 -10.18 94.05 -38.75
CA MET A 1 -9.96 92.70 -39.34
C MET A 1 -9.41 91.77 -38.26
N PHE A 2 -10.16 90.71 -37.96
CA PHE A 2 -9.81 89.43 -37.33
C PHE A 2 -8.88 89.41 -36.10
N SER A 3 -9.50 89.31 -34.91
CA SER A 3 -8.89 88.78 -33.68
C SER A 3 -9.06 87.26 -33.66
N PHE A 4 -7.96 86.53 -33.78
CA PHE A 4 -7.88 85.07 -33.74
C PHE A 4 -7.76 84.61 -32.27
N ARG A 5 -8.85 84.12 -31.66
CA ARG A 5 -8.78 83.44 -30.35
C ARG A 5 -8.55 81.95 -30.58
N GLN A 6 -7.32 81.48 -30.34
CA GLN A 6 -7.03 80.05 -30.19
C GLN A 6 -7.70 79.54 -28.91
N GLN A 7 -8.66 78.63 -29.05
CA GLN A 7 -9.14 77.79 -27.95
C GLN A 7 -8.14 76.64 -27.75
N LEU A 8 -7.42 76.66 -26.64
CA LEU A 8 -6.61 75.53 -26.18
C LEU A 8 -7.53 74.43 -25.67
N PHE A 9 -7.76 73.40 -26.50
CA PHE A 9 -8.32 72.13 -26.05
C PHE A 9 -7.28 71.43 -25.15
N VAL A 10 -7.46 71.54 -23.83
CA VAL A 10 -6.74 70.69 -22.87
C VAL A 10 -7.33 69.28 -22.97
N ALA A 11 -6.63 68.39 -23.66
CA ALA A 11 -6.99 66.99 -23.72
C ALA A 11 -6.88 66.37 -22.32
N LYS A 12 -8.02 66.09 -21.68
CA LYS A 12 -8.10 65.34 -20.42
C LYS A 12 -7.69 63.90 -20.74
N THR A 13 -6.45 63.53 -20.42
CA THR A 13 -5.98 62.15 -20.55
C THR A 13 -6.86 61.24 -19.70
N PRO A 14 -7.41 60.15 -20.25
CA PRO A 14 -8.17 59.20 -19.46
C PRO A 14 -7.21 58.57 -18.44
N GLU A 15 -7.43 58.88 -17.16
CA GLU A 15 -6.84 58.18 -16.04
C GLU A 15 -7.11 56.69 -16.26
N LYS A 16 -6.05 55.94 -16.59
CA LYS A 16 -6.11 54.48 -16.67
C LYS A 16 -6.34 54.01 -15.24
N ALA A 17 -7.60 53.93 -14.82
CA ALA A 17 -7.99 53.27 -13.59
C ALA A 17 -7.41 51.86 -13.65
N SER A 18 -6.34 51.66 -12.90
CA SER A 18 -5.61 50.40 -12.83
C SER A 18 -6.62 49.30 -12.56
N PHE A 19 -6.65 48.28 -13.41
CA PHE A 19 -7.52 47.11 -13.24
C PHE A 19 -7.48 46.55 -11.80
N TRP A 20 -6.33 46.71 -11.14
CA TRP A 20 -6.07 46.28 -9.77
C TRP A 20 -6.77 47.11 -8.67
N SER A 21 -7.23 48.34 -8.95
CA SER A 21 -7.94 49.17 -7.96
C SER A 21 -9.44 48.85 -7.86
N ARG A 22 -9.95 47.92 -8.69
CA ARG A 22 -11.34 47.44 -8.68
C ARG A 22 -11.51 46.10 -7.97
N LEU A 23 -10.41 45.45 -7.57
CA LEU A 23 -10.51 44.27 -6.72
C LEU A 23 -10.79 44.76 -5.28
N PRO A 24 -11.84 44.25 -4.60
CA PRO A 24 -12.05 44.56 -3.19
C PRO A 24 -10.74 44.25 -2.45
N ALA A 25 -10.39 45.05 -1.44
CA ALA A 25 -9.19 44.84 -0.62
C ALA A 25 -9.25 43.44 0.00
N PHE A 26 -8.77 42.45 -0.76
CA PHE A 26 -8.77 41.06 -0.37
C PHE A 26 -7.81 41.02 0.80
N ASN A 27 -8.34 40.71 1.97
CA ASN A 27 -7.61 40.69 3.22
C ASN A 27 -6.58 39.54 3.18
N PHE A 28 -5.51 39.75 2.41
CA PHE A 28 -4.50 38.76 2.04
C PHE A 28 -3.90 38.08 3.27
N ARG A 29 -3.82 38.81 4.39
CA ARG A 29 -3.39 38.29 5.69
C ARG A 29 -4.24 37.11 6.21
N TRP A 30 -5.55 37.15 6.01
CA TRP A 30 -6.48 36.12 6.49
C TRP A 30 -6.53 34.89 5.57
N VAL A 31 -6.17 35.05 4.30
CA VAL A 31 -6.10 33.93 3.33
C VAL A 31 -4.71 33.30 3.30
N MET A 32 -3.64 34.06 3.55
CA MET A 32 -2.28 33.50 3.61
C MET A 32 -2.02 32.67 4.86
N ALA A 33 -2.66 32.99 5.99
CA ALA A 33 -2.51 32.22 7.23
C ALA A 33 -2.86 30.72 7.07
N PRO A 34 -4.05 30.32 6.55
CA PRO A 34 -4.35 28.92 6.31
C PRO A 34 -3.43 28.33 5.24
N VAL A 35 -3.08 29.06 4.18
CA VAL A 35 -2.18 28.56 3.12
C VAL A 35 -0.80 28.20 3.68
N VAL A 36 -0.22 29.06 4.53
CA VAL A 36 1.07 28.79 5.17
C VAL A 36 0.96 27.61 6.14
N VAL A 37 -0.11 27.54 6.93
CA VAL A 37 -0.34 26.43 7.86
C VAL A 37 -0.50 25.11 7.09
N PHE A 38 -1.33 25.06 6.05
CA PHE A 38 -1.49 23.86 5.21
C PHE A 38 -0.20 23.51 4.47
N GLY A 39 0.56 24.50 3.99
CA GLY A 39 1.86 24.27 3.37
C GLY A 39 2.87 23.62 4.32
N LEU A 40 2.92 24.09 5.58
CA LEU A 40 3.77 23.49 6.62
C LEU A 40 3.32 22.07 6.96
N LEU A 41 2.01 21.84 7.11
CA LEU A 41 1.46 20.51 7.37
C LEU A 41 1.77 19.54 6.23
N PHE A 42 1.61 19.95 4.97
CA PHE A 42 1.99 19.16 3.81
C PHE A 42 3.49 18.86 3.77
N GLY A 43 4.33 19.84 4.12
CA GLY A 43 5.78 19.65 4.22
C GLY A 43 6.17 18.55 5.20
N VAL A 44 5.52 18.51 6.37
CA VAL A 44 5.75 17.45 7.37
C VAL A 44 5.33 16.08 6.84
N ILE A 45 4.21 15.99 6.11
CA ILE A 45 3.74 14.73 5.51
C ILE A 45 4.74 14.20 4.47
N VAL A 46 5.25 15.07 3.60
CA VAL A 46 6.25 14.68 2.58
C VAL A 46 7.54 14.19 3.22
N LEU A 47 7.99 14.82 4.30
CA LEU A 47 9.15 14.36 5.07
C LEU A 47 8.87 13.00 5.73
N ALA A 48 7.68 12.83 6.31
CA ALA A 48 7.27 11.59 6.95
C ALA A 48 7.24 10.42 5.97
N GLN A 49 6.85 10.61 4.70
CA GLN A 49 6.83 9.54 3.69
C GLN A 49 8.19 8.85 3.51
N ARG A 50 9.30 9.58 3.72
CA ARG A 50 10.67 9.07 3.62
C ARG A 50 11.23 8.52 4.94
N ALA A 51 10.48 8.62 6.03
CA ALA A 51 10.91 8.13 7.33
C ALA A 51 10.98 6.59 7.33
N LEU A 52 12.04 6.07 7.94
CA LEU A 52 12.25 4.65 8.20
C LEU A 52 11.80 4.31 9.63
N PRO A 53 11.48 3.03 9.92
CA PRO A 53 11.19 2.58 11.28
C PRO A 53 12.29 3.03 12.26
N GLY A 54 11.86 3.68 13.36
CA GLY A 54 12.77 4.28 14.35
C GLY A 54 13.13 5.76 14.10
N ASP A 55 12.74 6.35 12.97
CA ASP A 55 12.88 7.80 12.73
C ASP A 55 11.81 8.62 13.46
N LEU A 56 12.16 9.88 13.78
CA LEU A 56 11.29 10.82 14.50
C LEU A 56 9.91 11.03 13.85
N PHE A 57 9.85 11.06 12.51
CA PHE A 57 8.61 11.30 11.75
C PHE A 57 7.91 10.01 11.30
N TYR A 58 8.44 8.83 11.66
CA TYR A 58 7.83 7.55 11.32
C TYR A 58 6.41 7.35 11.92
N PRO A 59 6.10 7.82 13.14
CA PRO A 59 4.73 7.77 13.66
C PRO A 59 3.73 8.52 12.76
N VAL A 60 4.14 9.63 12.14
CA VAL A 60 3.29 10.39 11.21
C VAL A 60 3.02 9.57 9.94
N LYS A 61 4.05 8.88 9.41
CA LYS A 61 3.91 7.95 8.29
C LYS A 61 2.90 6.84 8.59
N ARG A 62 3.04 6.19 9.75
CA ARG A 62 2.11 5.13 10.20
C ARG A 62 0.67 5.62 10.28
N ILE A 63 0.44 6.84 10.76
CA ILE A 63 -0.91 7.42 10.79
C ILE A 63 -1.46 7.60 9.38
N ALA A 64 -0.65 8.15 8.47
CA ALA A 64 -1.05 8.36 7.07
C ALA A 64 -1.42 7.04 6.37
N GLU A 65 -0.59 6.00 6.54
CA GLU A 65 -0.83 4.66 5.99
C GLU A 65 -2.07 3.99 6.61
N LYS A 66 -2.30 4.17 7.92
CA LYS A 66 -3.50 3.64 8.59
C LYS A 66 -4.78 4.30 8.07
N ILE A 67 -4.71 5.59 7.75
CA ILE A 67 -5.81 6.31 7.09
C ILE A 67 -6.03 5.72 5.71
N GLU A 68 -4.98 5.58 4.89
CA GLU A 68 -5.04 4.96 3.55
C GLU A 68 -5.78 3.62 3.62
N THR A 69 -5.34 2.69 4.48
CA THR A 69 -5.97 1.37 4.63
C THR A 69 -7.42 1.41 5.12
N ARG A 70 -7.82 2.41 5.91
CA ARG A 70 -9.21 2.56 6.38
C ARG A 70 -10.17 2.96 5.26
N PHE A 71 -9.70 3.69 4.26
CA PHE A 71 -10.50 4.16 3.13
C PHE A 71 -10.50 3.21 1.93
N VAL A 72 -9.70 2.14 1.97
CA VAL A 72 -9.68 1.08 0.95
C VAL A 72 -10.92 0.18 1.08
N ALA A 73 -11.44 -0.29 -0.05
CA ALA A 73 -12.58 -1.19 -0.10
C ALA A 73 -12.27 -2.55 0.56
N GLU A 74 -13.27 -3.20 1.15
CA GLU A 74 -13.08 -4.43 1.95
C GLU A 74 -12.45 -5.59 1.16
N ASN A 75 -12.67 -5.64 -0.16
CA ASN A 75 -12.08 -6.63 -1.06
C ASN A 75 -10.60 -6.33 -1.40
N GLU A 76 -10.18 -5.09 -1.26
CA GLU A 76 -8.83 -4.62 -1.58
C GLU A 76 -7.94 -4.52 -0.34
N LYS A 77 -8.51 -4.58 0.87
CA LYS A 77 -7.76 -4.55 2.13
C LYS A 77 -6.64 -5.59 2.22
N PRO A 78 -6.84 -6.88 1.85
CA PRO A 78 -5.75 -7.86 1.87
C PRO A 78 -4.60 -7.45 0.95
N GLN A 79 -4.93 -6.90 -0.23
CA GLN A 79 -3.93 -6.41 -1.17
C GLN A 79 -3.17 -5.20 -0.59
N GLN A 80 -3.87 -4.24 0.00
CA GLN A 80 -3.25 -3.09 0.65
C GLN A 80 -2.29 -3.50 1.77
N GLN A 81 -2.64 -4.52 2.56
CA GLN A 81 -1.75 -5.04 3.61
C GLN A 81 -0.51 -5.72 3.05
N ILE A 82 -0.63 -6.46 1.93
CA ILE A 82 0.54 -7.03 1.23
C ILE A 82 1.44 -5.91 0.73
N GLU A 83 0.88 -4.85 0.15
CA GLU A 83 1.65 -3.70 -0.32
C GLU A 83 2.35 -2.97 0.83
N LEU A 84 1.68 -2.80 1.98
CA LEU A 84 2.30 -2.25 3.19
C LEU A 84 3.45 -3.14 3.69
N THR A 85 3.25 -4.46 3.69
CA THR A 85 4.30 -5.42 4.09
C THR A 85 5.49 -5.35 3.12
N ASN A 86 5.25 -5.21 1.82
CA ASN A 86 6.30 -5.01 0.83
C ASN A 86 7.06 -3.70 1.08
N ARG A 87 6.37 -2.60 1.44
CA ARG A 87 7.04 -1.36 1.88
C ARG A 87 7.93 -1.60 3.11
N ARG A 88 7.51 -2.42 4.08
CA ARG A 88 8.36 -2.79 5.24
C ARG A 88 9.60 -3.58 4.86
N VAL A 89 9.49 -4.50 3.90
CA VAL A 89 10.64 -5.22 3.35
C VAL A 89 11.62 -4.25 2.66
N GLU A 90 11.11 -3.27 1.90
CA GLU A 90 11.94 -2.24 1.25
C GLU A 90 12.60 -1.31 2.27
N GLU A 91 11.90 -0.92 3.32
CA GLU A 91 12.46 -0.14 4.43
C GLU A 91 13.57 -0.90 5.15
N LEU A 92 13.36 -2.19 5.41
CA LEU A 92 14.38 -3.07 5.99
C LEU A 92 15.60 -3.18 5.06
N ALA A 93 15.39 -3.31 3.74
CA ALA A 93 16.46 -3.33 2.76
C ALA A 93 17.28 -2.03 2.76
N GLN A 94 16.61 -0.87 2.89
CA GLN A 94 17.28 0.42 2.99
C GLN A 94 18.09 0.57 4.28
N ILE A 95 17.56 0.06 5.41
CA ILE A 95 18.26 0.05 6.70
C ILE A 95 19.49 -0.86 6.61
N ALA A 96 19.34 -2.05 6.03
CA ALA A 96 20.42 -3.01 5.79
C ALA A 96 21.54 -2.38 4.96
N ALA A 97 21.19 -1.77 3.82
CA ALA A 97 22.16 -1.11 2.94
C ALA A 97 22.93 0.04 3.62
N LYS A 98 22.32 0.70 4.61
CA LYS A 98 22.93 1.78 5.40
C LYS A 98 23.68 1.28 6.64
N ASN A 99 23.61 -0.01 6.96
CA ASN A 99 24.13 -0.61 8.20
C ASN A 99 23.61 0.12 9.46
N ASP A 100 22.37 0.63 9.43
CA ASP A 100 21.78 1.38 10.55
C ASP A 100 21.18 0.42 11.58
N VAL A 101 22.06 -0.23 12.35
CA VAL A 101 21.70 -1.30 13.32
C VAL A 101 20.64 -0.86 14.32
N LYS A 102 20.63 0.43 14.70
CA LYS A 102 19.65 0.98 15.65
C LYS A 102 18.21 0.90 15.13
N LYS A 103 18.03 0.86 13.81
CA LYS A 103 16.72 0.79 13.15
C LYS A 103 16.30 -0.62 12.73
N LEU A 104 17.20 -1.61 12.81
CA LEU A 104 16.87 -2.99 12.44
C LEU A 104 15.76 -3.57 13.31
N ALA A 105 15.90 -3.50 14.63
CA ALA A 105 14.90 -4.02 15.56
C ALA A 105 13.49 -3.40 15.35
N PRO A 106 13.31 -2.07 15.30
CA PRO A 106 11.99 -1.50 15.02
C PRO A 106 11.49 -1.86 13.61
N ALA A 107 12.35 -1.99 12.60
CA ALA A 107 11.92 -2.40 11.26
C ALA A 107 11.43 -3.85 11.20
N LEU A 108 12.13 -4.78 11.87
CA LEU A 108 11.71 -6.18 11.97
C LEU A 108 10.37 -6.30 12.71
N ASN A 109 10.17 -5.52 13.78
CA ASN A 109 8.89 -5.50 14.50
C ASN A 109 7.73 -4.98 13.62
N GLU A 110 7.98 -3.95 12.81
CA GLU A 110 6.98 -3.42 11.88
C GLU A 110 6.66 -4.42 10.77
N LEU A 111 7.67 -5.13 10.24
CA LEU A 111 7.48 -6.20 9.27
C LEU A 111 6.61 -7.32 9.85
N ALA A 112 6.95 -7.83 11.03
CA ALA A 112 6.18 -8.86 11.73
C ALA A 112 4.72 -8.42 11.97
N ALA A 113 4.51 -7.19 12.44
CA ALA A 113 3.17 -6.64 12.65
C ALA A 113 2.36 -6.56 11.35
N THR A 114 2.98 -6.19 10.23
CA THR A 114 2.30 -6.15 8.93
C THR A 114 1.96 -7.54 8.38
N LYS A 115 2.82 -8.54 8.62
CA LYS A 115 2.54 -9.94 8.28
C LYS A 115 1.34 -10.49 9.04
N GLU A 116 1.25 -10.22 10.33
CA GLU A 116 0.07 -10.60 11.13
C GLU A 116 -1.20 -9.88 10.63
N ALA A 117 -1.11 -8.61 10.25
CA ALA A 117 -2.24 -7.89 9.67
C ALA A 117 -2.70 -8.50 8.32
N VAL A 118 -1.76 -8.97 7.48
CA VAL A 118 -2.10 -9.74 6.27
C VAL A 118 -2.85 -11.00 6.65
N LYS A 119 -2.35 -11.80 7.61
CA LYS A 119 -3.01 -13.02 8.09
C LYS A 119 -4.44 -12.74 8.59
N GLU A 120 -4.62 -11.71 9.41
CA GLU A 120 -5.94 -11.33 9.92
C GLU A 120 -6.91 -10.92 8.80
N GLU A 121 -6.49 -10.08 7.86
CA GLU A 121 -7.35 -9.62 6.77
C GLU A 121 -7.71 -10.77 5.81
N LEU A 122 -6.81 -11.72 5.59
CA LEU A 122 -7.11 -12.95 4.86
C LEU A 122 -8.15 -13.78 5.62
N ILE A 123 -8.00 -13.97 6.93
CA ILE A 123 -8.99 -14.69 7.76
C ILE A 123 -10.37 -14.00 7.71
N LYS A 124 -10.41 -12.66 7.76
CA LYS A 124 -11.66 -11.90 7.67
C LYS A 124 -12.31 -12.05 6.30
N LEU A 125 -11.51 -11.97 5.22
CA LEU A 125 -11.99 -12.14 3.85
C LEU A 125 -12.68 -13.50 3.70
N VAL A 126 -12.05 -14.54 4.25
CA VAL A 126 -12.57 -15.92 4.27
C VAL A 126 -13.88 -16.03 5.04
N LYS A 127 -13.93 -15.49 6.26
CA LYS A 127 -15.10 -15.66 7.15
C LYS A 127 -16.34 -14.93 6.64
N ASN A 128 -16.15 -13.81 5.94
CA ASN A 128 -17.23 -12.88 5.63
C ASN A 128 -17.75 -13.02 4.19
N ARG A 129 -17.21 -13.93 3.38
CA ARG A 129 -17.52 -14.01 1.94
C ARG A 129 -17.75 -15.45 1.46
N PRO A 130 -18.53 -15.62 0.38
CA PRO A 130 -18.70 -16.93 -0.24
C PRO A 130 -17.37 -17.43 -0.84
N GLU A 131 -17.15 -18.75 -0.76
CA GLU A 131 -15.90 -19.43 -1.16
C GLU A 131 -15.45 -19.06 -2.59
N LYS A 132 -16.38 -18.95 -3.55
CA LYS A 132 -16.08 -18.55 -4.94
C LYS A 132 -15.48 -17.14 -5.07
N GLU A 133 -15.92 -16.18 -4.27
CA GLU A 133 -15.35 -14.82 -4.28
C GLU A 133 -13.96 -14.81 -3.64
N VAL A 134 -13.78 -15.56 -2.56
CA VAL A 134 -12.49 -15.73 -1.88
C VAL A 134 -11.47 -16.34 -2.84
N ALA A 135 -11.87 -17.36 -3.60
CA ALA A 135 -11.02 -17.98 -4.61
C ALA A 135 -10.58 -16.98 -5.69
N ALA A 136 -11.50 -16.15 -6.20
CA ALA A 136 -11.16 -15.13 -7.20
C ALA A 136 -10.17 -14.07 -6.67
N VAL A 137 -10.32 -13.65 -5.41
CA VAL A 137 -9.40 -12.71 -4.77
C VAL A 137 -8.05 -13.36 -4.48
N ALA A 138 -8.04 -14.58 -3.93
CA ALA A 138 -6.82 -15.33 -3.63
C ALA A 138 -5.91 -15.49 -4.85
N LYS A 139 -6.51 -15.72 -6.03
CA LYS A 139 -5.80 -15.81 -7.32
C LYS A 139 -4.94 -14.57 -7.64
N GLY A 140 -5.37 -13.37 -7.25
CA GLY A 140 -4.59 -12.14 -7.42
C GLY A 140 -3.56 -11.88 -6.30
N LEU A 141 -3.80 -12.41 -5.10
CA LEU A 141 -2.95 -12.19 -3.94
C LEU A 141 -1.73 -13.11 -3.89
N VAL A 142 -1.88 -14.36 -4.35
CA VAL A 142 -0.82 -15.38 -4.33
C VAL A 142 0.48 -14.90 -5.01
N PRO A 143 0.48 -14.43 -6.27
CA PRO A 143 1.74 -14.01 -6.90
C PRO A 143 2.42 -12.86 -6.14
N LYS A 144 1.64 -11.98 -5.51
CA LYS A 144 2.16 -10.88 -4.70
C LYS A 144 2.79 -11.38 -3.39
N LEU A 145 2.17 -12.37 -2.74
CA LEU A 145 2.72 -13.03 -1.55
C LEU A 145 4.02 -13.78 -1.87
N GLU A 146 4.09 -14.46 -3.01
CA GLU A 146 5.32 -15.14 -3.43
C GLU A 146 6.46 -14.16 -3.71
N GLU A 147 6.15 -13.06 -4.40
CA GLU A 147 7.12 -11.99 -4.66
C GLU A 147 7.60 -11.36 -3.35
N LEU A 148 6.68 -11.05 -2.44
CA LEU A 148 6.97 -10.50 -1.12
C LEU A 148 7.92 -11.42 -0.33
N ASN A 149 7.58 -12.71 -0.23
CA ASN A 149 8.38 -13.69 0.50
C ASN A 149 9.78 -13.86 -0.13
N ARG A 150 9.87 -13.80 -1.47
CA ARG A 150 11.18 -13.82 -2.16
C ARG A 150 12.03 -12.60 -1.80
N LYS A 151 11.45 -11.39 -1.84
CA LYS A 151 12.15 -10.15 -1.47
C LYS A 151 12.59 -10.18 -0.01
N GLU A 152 11.70 -10.60 0.88
CA GLU A 152 12.00 -10.72 2.31
C GLU A 152 13.18 -11.65 2.55
N LYS A 153 13.16 -12.86 1.97
CA LYS A 153 14.28 -13.81 2.10
C LYS A 153 15.60 -13.24 1.60
N GLN A 154 15.59 -12.49 0.50
CA GLN A 154 16.81 -11.84 -0.01
C GLN A 154 17.36 -10.80 0.96
N VAL A 155 16.48 -10.01 1.58
CA VAL A 155 16.86 -8.97 2.55
C VAL A 155 17.30 -9.57 3.88
N LEU A 156 16.65 -10.61 4.37
CA LEU A 156 17.06 -11.29 5.60
C LEU A 156 18.39 -12.02 5.42
N ALA A 157 18.59 -12.65 4.26
CA ALA A 157 19.86 -13.30 3.92
C ALA A 157 21.03 -12.30 3.86
N SER A 158 20.81 -11.08 3.36
CA SER A 158 21.86 -10.05 3.35
C SER A 158 22.19 -9.49 4.74
N LEU A 159 21.31 -9.72 5.71
CA LEU A 159 21.51 -9.38 7.12
C LEU A 159 22.07 -10.54 7.95
N GLU A 160 22.33 -11.69 7.33
CA GLU A 160 22.70 -12.95 8.02
C GLU A 160 21.65 -13.37 9.06
N ILE A 161 20.40 -12.95 8.88
CA ILE A 161 19.27 -13.35 9.73
C ILE A 161 18.65 -14.58 9.09
N GLU A 162 18.72 -15.72 9.78
CA GLU A 162 17.95 -16.90 9.37
C GLU A 162 16.46 -16.57 9.47
N ALA A 163 15.74 -16.75 8.36
CA ALA A 163 14.29 -16.71 8.37
C ALA A 163 13.78 -17.81 9.32
N THR A 164 13.16 -17.39 10.42
CA THR A 164 12.62 -18.31 11.42
C THR A 164 11.57 -19.22 10.77
N LYS A 165 11.78 -20.54 10.90
CA LYS A 165 10.88 -21.58 10.36
C LYS A 165 9.53 -21.67 11.09
N ASP A 166 9.36 -20.94 12.20
CA ASP A 166 8.25 -21.14 13.15
C ASP A 166 7.09 -20.14 13.00
N GLU A 167 7.07 -19.30 11.96
CA GLU A 167 5.88 -18.52 11.65
C GLU A 167 4.85 -19.44 10.96
N GLU A 168 3.71 -19.72 11.63
CA GLU A 168 2.57 -20.35 10.97
C GLU A 168 2.18 -19.49 9.75
N PRO A 169 2.40 -19.96 8.53
CA PRO A 169 2.28 -19.12 7.36
C PRO A 169 0.82 -18.75 7.15
N ALA A 170 0.56 -17.48 6.82
CA ALA A 170 -0.77 -17.00 6.45
C ALA A 170 -1.40 -17.86 5.33
N GLU A 171 -0.54 -18.51 4.55
CA GLU A 171 -0.83 -19.48 3.51
C GLU A 171 -1.59 -20.71 4.02
N LYS A 172 -1.36 -21.20 5.25
CA LYS A 172 -2.05 -22.39 5.79
C LYS A 172 -3.57 -22.28 5.71
N THR A 173 -4.11 -21.17 6.21
CA THR A 173 -5.56 -20.94 6.22
C THR A 173 -6.10 -20.81 4.79
N LEU A 174 -5.39 -20.11 3.90
CA LEU A 174 -5.79 -19.96 2.50
C LEU A 174 -5.83 -21.29 1.76
N VAL A 175 -4.79 -22.12 1.95
CA VAL A 175 -4.69 -23.44 1.31
C VAL A 175 -5.84 -24.33 1.72
N GLU A 176 -6.16 -24.40 3.02
CA GLU A 176 -7.23 -25.27 3.51
C GLU A 176 -8.56 -24.97 2.82
N ILE A 177 -8.84 -23.69 2.56
CA ILE A 177 -10.09 -23.24 1.94
C ILE A 177 -10.08 -23.52 0.45
N LEU A 178 -8.97 -23.25 -0.23
CA LEU A 178 -8.83 -23.56 -1.65
C LEU A 178 -8.97 -25.06 -1.90
N ILE A 179 -8.47 -25.89 -0.97
CA ILE A 179 -8.61 -27.36 -1.07
C ILE A 179 -10.10 -27.72 -0.94
N LYS A 180 -10.81 -27.16 0.06
CA LYS A 180 -12.25 -27.42 0.28
C LYS A 180 -13.13 -26.92 -0.88
N ASP A 181 -12.82 -25.78 -1.49
CA ASP A 181 -13.54 -25.26 -2.66
C ASP A 181 -13.28 -26.14 -3.89
N ALA A 182 -12.03 -26.53 -4.13
CA ALA A 182 -11.65 -27.42 -5.22
C ALA A 182 -12.29 -28.82 -5.10
N GLU A 183 -12.44 -29.36 -3.88
CA GLU A 183 -13.14 -30.63 -3.64
C GLU A 183 -14.62 -30.61 -4.03
N LYS A 184 -15.26 -29.43 -3.99
CA LYS A 184 -16.67 -29.27 -4.36
C LYS A 184 -16.86 -29.06 -5.87
N ALA A 185 -15.78 -28.86 -6.62
CA ALA A 185 -15.82 -28.64 -8.06
C ALA A 185 -15.81 -29.96 -8.84
N ALA A 186 -16.41 -29.95 -10.04
CA ALA A 186 -16.27 -31.07 -10.97
C ALA A 186 -14.88 -30.99 -11.63
N LEU A 187 -13.92 -31.74 -11.08
CA LEU A 187 -12.53 -31.75 -11.53
C LEU A 187 -12.31 -32.78 -12.64
N ASN A 188 -11.41 -32.48 -13.58
CA ASN A 188 -10.86 -33.47 -14.51
C ASN A 188 -9.70 -34.25 -13.87
N GLU A 189 -9.22 -35.29 -14.55
CA GLU A 189 -8.19 -36.22 -14.04
C GLU A 189 -6.88 -35.51 -13.64
N ASN A 190 -6.44 -34.52 -14.44
CA ASN A 190 -5.26 -33.71 -14.15
C ASN A 190 -5.47 -32.82 -12.92
N GLN A 191 -6.64 -32.20 -12.79
CA GLN A 191 -7.00 -31.36 -11.65
C GLN A 191 -7.13 -32.16 -10.36
N PHE A 192 -7.62 -33.41 -10.45
CA PHE A 192 -7.68 -34.33 -9.33
C PHE A 192 -6.28 -34.71 -8.83
N SER A 193 -5.35 -35.00 -9.74
CA SER A 193 -3.94 -35.26 -9.40
C SER A 193 -3.30 -34.07 -8.68
N ARG A 194 -3.53 -32.85 -9.19
CA ARG A 194 -3.02 -31.61 -8.59
C ARG A 194 -3.62 -31.33 -7.21
N LEU A 195 -4.92 -31.57 -7.02
CA LEU A 195 -5.55 -31.43 -5.71
C LEU A 195 -5.00 -32.46 -4.71
N ALA A 196 -4.70 -33.68 -5.16
CA ALA A 196 -4.06 -34.68 -4.33
C ALA A 196 -2.64 -34.26 -3.91
N GLU A 197 -1.84 -33.74 -4.83
CA GLU A 197 -0.51 -33.17 -4.53
C GLU A 197 -0.61 -32.01 -3.53
N ALA A 198 -1.57 -31.11 -3.71
CA ALA A 198 -1.81 -30.01 -2.79
C ALA A 198 -2.10 -30.47 -1.35
N LYS A 199 -2.93 -31.50 -1.19
CA LYS A 199 -3.21 -32.10 0.13
C LYS A 199 -1.97 -32.71 0.76
N ARG A 200 -1.14 -33.41 -0.04
CA ARG A 200 0.12 -33.98 0.47
C ARG A 200 1.06 -32.89 0.97
N PHE A 201 1.20 -31.79 0.24
CA PHE A 201 2.00 -30.65 0.69
C PHE A 201 1.41 -29.97 1.93
N TYR A 202 0.08 -29.86 2.01
CA TYR A 202 -0.61 -29.31 3.18
C TYR A 202 -0.35 -30.15 4.45
N GLU A 203 -0.45 -31.48 4.33
CA GLU A 203 -0.16 -32.43 5.41
C GLU A 203 1.32 -32.45 5.80
N ALA A 204 2.22 -32.24 4.83
CA ALA A 204 3.66 -32.11 5.06
C ALA A 204 4.06 -30.76 5.69
N GLY A 205 3.11 -29.82 5.85
CA GLY A 205 3.37 -28.48 6.34
C GLY A 205 4.02 -27.54 5.32
N ASP A 206 4.18 -27.97 4.06
CA ASP A 206 4.63 -27.12 2.96
C ASP A 206 3.44 -26.36 2.36
N TYR A 207 2.94 -25.39 3.13
CA TYR A 207 1.77 -24.59 2.74
C TYR A 207 2.01 -23.77 1.49
N LYS A 208 3.27 -23.48 1.13
CA LYS A 208 3.60 -22.77 -0.10
C LYS A 208 3.37 -23.68 -1.32
N GLN A 209 3.91 -24.89 -1.30
CA GLN A 209 3.68 -25.85 -2.39
C GLN A 209 2.23 -26.29 -2.45
N ALA A 210 1.58 -26.46 -1.29
CA ALA A 210 0.16 -26.76 -1.22
C ALA A 210 -0.70 -25.67 -1.87
N LEU A 211 -0.35 -24.40 -1.66
CA LEU A 211 -1.03 -23.25 -2.27
C LEU A 211 -0.84 -23.24 -3.79
N ALA A 212 0.36 -23.53 -4.28
CA ALA A 212 0.63 -23.59 -5.72
C ALA A 212 -0.19 -24.70 -6.40
N GLU A 213 -0.15 -25.93 -5.85
CA GLU A 213 -0.83 -27.07 -6.45
C GLU A 213 -2.36 -26.95 -6.40
N VAL A 214 -2.93 -26.43 -5.32
CA VAL A 214 -4.40 -26.27 -5.23
C VAL A 214 -4.92 -25.21 -6.20
N LEU A 215 -4.10 -24.20 -6.51
CA LEU A 215 -4.42 -23.24 -7.55
C LEU A 215 -4.39 -23.90 -8.92
N LEU A 216 -3.34 -24.67 -9.23
CA LEU A 216 -3.24 -25.41 -10.48
C LEU A 216 -4.40 -26.39 -10.68
N ALA A 217 -4.90 -27.01 -9.60
CA ALA A 217 -6.11 -27.82 -9.61
C ALA A 217 -7.38 -27.01 -9.91
N SER A 218 -7.42 -25.76 -9.44
CA SER A 218 -8.56 -24.83 -9.58
C SER A 218 -8.62 -24.07 -10.91
N TYR A 219 -7.66 -24.30 -11.83
CA TYR A 219 -7.64 -23.70 -13.16
C TYR A 219 -7.70 -24.77 -14.26
N PRO A 220 -8.50 -24.57 -15.33
CA PRO A 220 -8.33 -25.33 -16.56
C PRO A 220 -7.04 -24.87 -17.24
N GLN A 221 -6.12 -25.81 -17.48
CA GLN A 221 -4.98 -25.57 -18.37
C GLN A 221 -5.51 -25.52 -19.82
N PRO A 222 -5.03 -24.59 -20.66
CA PRO A 222 -5.37 -24.56 -22.08
C PRO A 222 -4.91 -25.82 -22.83
#